data_AF-A0A6A3MEV8-F1
#
_entry.id   AF-A0A6A3MEV8-F1
#
_cell.length_a   1.000
_cell.length_b   1.000
_cell.length_c   1.000
_cell.angle_alpha   90.00
_cell.angle_beta   90.00
_cell.angle_gamma   90.00
#
_symmetry.space_group_name_H-M   'P 1'
#
loop_
_entity.id
_entity.type
_entity.pdbx_description
1 polymer ?
#
loop_
_entity_poly.entity_id
_entity_poly.type
_entity_poly.pdbx_seq_one_letter_code
_entity_poly.pdbx_strand_id
1 'polypeptide(L)'
;MRKKYPLVHCLGLGNLKGNGSLAPVFTKIARTFDWSDFGEAFLDALVSTHKHKDEEEERIGYSSLEMALLILDGLDSGAARDALFKLVAKKSAELTSEELCSCKVVGLLLKWVVHNSTDSAVDKVTNTFKQLDPSLLRPSLLEKALECFNGGDANDDKVGLLPLLVSKRIEWLKNQIEMFDKPFSWQMPDAQFPDNAKVEEFLHSPAATMTMTKGVRKFKGFQDASNYAAKWMREAQVNASFEMEASAIYADAVVTITKTPKWFAEGQHTLGQYKVELAQLLEYAGETNSYARKRARLG
;
A
#
# COMPACT_ATOMS: atom_id res chain seq x y z
N MET A 1 14.46 -14.47 -2.25
CA MET A 1 13.58 -14.24 -1.07
C MET A 1 12.19 -14.78 -1.42
N ARG A 2 11.59 -15.60 -0.56
CA ARG A 2 10.20 -16.05 -0.74
C ARG A 2 9.26 -14.86 -0.54
N LYS A 3 8.48 -14.48 -1.56
CA LYS A 3 7.36 -13.54 -1.40
C LYS A 3 6.33 -14.24 -0.52
N LYS A 4 6.23 -13.88 0.76
CA LYS A 4 5.07 -14.26 1.57
C LYS A 4 3.88 -13.48 0.99
N TYR A 5 2.91 -14.19 0.42
CA TYR A 5 1.62 -13.62 0.04
C TYR A 5 0.66 -13.84 1.22
N PRO A 6 0.31 -12.80 1.97
CA PRO A 6 -0.35 -12.96 3.26
C PRO A 6 -1.88 -13.13 3.16
N LEU A 7 -2.47 -12.66 2.06
CA LEU A 7 -3.85 -12.99 1.71
C LEU A 7 -3.84 -14.30 0.93
N VAL A 8 -4.13 -15.39 1.65
CA VAL A 8 -4.26 -16.74 1.10
C VAL A 8 -5.58 -16.84 0.31
N HIS A 9 -5.54 -17.53 -0.83
CA HIS A 9 -6.72 -17.85 -1.63
C HIS A 9 -7.80 -18.55 -0.78
N CYS A 10 -9.09 -18.33 -1.06
CA CYS A 10 -10.18 -18.97 -0.33
C CYS A 10 -10.33 -20.45 -0.70
N LEU A 11 -9.48 -21.30 -0.11
CA LEU A 11 -9.37 -22.73 -0.43
C LEU A 11 -10.61 -23.54 -0.06
N GLY A 12 -11.32 -23.17 1.01
CA GLY A 12 -12.56 -23.85 1.43
C GLY A 12 -13.72 -23.73 0.42
N LEU A 13 -13.58 -22.91 -0.63
CA LEU A 13 -14.53 -22.80 -1.74
C LEU A 13 -14.08 -23.56 -3.00
N GLY A 14 -13.21 -24.56 -2.83
CA GLY A 14 -12.84 -25.50 -3.90
C GLY A 14 -11.73 -25.02 -4.85
N ASN A 15 -10.89 -24.08 -4.43
CA ASN A 15 -9.76 -23.53 -5.21
C ASN A 15 -10.14 -23.03 -6.63
N LEU A 16 -11.35 -22.48 -6.79
CA LEU A 16 -11.82 -22.03 -8.09
C LEU A 16 -11.11 -20.75 -8.55
N LYS A 17 -10.44 -20.83 -9.71
CA LYS A 17 -9.94 -19.64 -10.43
C LYS A 17 -11.15 -18.77 -10.82
N GLY A 18 -11.18 -17.51 -10.37
CA GLY A 18 -12.32 -16.62 -10.63
C GLY A 18 -13.50 -16.78 -9.67
N ASN A 19 -13.24 -17.13 -8.42
CA ASN A 19 -14.25 -17.28 -7.35
C ASN A 19 -15.12 -16.03 -7.07
N GLY A 20 -14.82 -14.87 -7.65
CA GLY A 20 -15.66 -13.67 -7.53
C GLY A 20 -17.11 -13.87 -8.00
N SER A 21 -17.32 -14.73 -8.99
CA SER A 21 -18.66 -15.11 -9.47
C SER A 21 -19.52 -15.81 -8.39
N LEU A 22 -18.89 -16.35 -7.34
CA LEU A 22 -19.58 -17.02 -6.25
C LEU A 22 -20.16 -16.04 -5.23
N ALA A 23 -19.59 -14.83 -5.10
CA ALA A 23 -20.06 -13.89 -4.09
C ALA A 23 -21.57 -13.57 -4.23
N PRO A 24 -22.11 -13.24 -5.42
CA PRO A 24 -23.55 -13.06 -5.61
C PRO A 24 -24.39 -14.30 -5.27
N VAL A 25 -23.88 -15.50 -5.55
CA VAL A 25 -24.56 -16.76 -5.26
C VAL A 25 -24.66 -16.97 -3.75
N PHE A 26 -23.55 -16.78 -3.02
CA PHE A 26 -23.54 -16.89 -1.56
C PHE A 26 -24.37 -15.81 -0.89
N THR A 27 -24.34 -14.57 -1.38
CA THR A 27 -25.25 -13.52 -0.93
C THR A 27 -26.72 -13.95 -1.11
N LYS A 28 -27.08 -14.56 -2.24
CA LYS A 28 -28.45 -15.07 -2.46
C LYS A 28 -28.82 -16.19 -1.50
N ILE A 29 -27.90 -17.14 -1.25
CA ILE A 29 -28.11 -18.22 -0.27
C ILE A 29 -28.36 -17.62 1.12
N ALA A 30 -27.50 -16.68 1.56
CA ALA A 30 -27.62 -16.01 2.85
C ALA A 30 -28.87 -15.13 3.00
N ARG A 31 -29.48 -14.70 1.90
CA ARG A 31 -30.79 -14.03 1.90
C ARG A 31 -31.97 -14.99 1.91
N THR A 32 -31.78 -16.24 1.48
CA THR A 32 -32.89 -17.19 1.23
C THR A 32 -33.09 -18.15 2.40
N PHE A 33 -32.00 -18.65 2.98
CA PHE A 33 -32.03 -19.67 4.03
C PHE A 33 -31.74 -19.04 5.39
N ASP A 34 -32.25 -19.65 6.46
CA ASP A 34 -31.95 -19.20 7.82
C ASP A 34 -30.45 -19.39 8.11
N TRP A 35 -29.80 -18.36 8.63
CA TRP A 35 -28.38 -18.40 8.95
C TRP A 35 -28.05 -19.48 9.98
N SER A 36 -28.99 -19.82 10.87
CA SER A 36 -28.80 -20.88 11.86
C SER A 36 -28.63 -22.27 11.24
N ASP A 37 -29.14 -22.50 10.02
CA ASP A 37 -29.07 -23.80 9.36
C ASP A 37 -27.67 -24.12 8.79
N PHE A 38 -26.92 -23.10 8.37
CA PHE A 38 -25.67 -23.31 7.61
C PHE A 38 -24.53 -22.31 7.94
N GLY A 39 -24.79 -21.29 8.75
CA GLY A 39 -23.90 -20.15 8.96
C GLY A 39 -22.55 -20.52 9.57
N GLU A 40 -22.52 -21.44 10.54
CA GLU A 40 -21.27 -21.90 11.16
C GLU A 40 -20.38 -22.62 10.13
N ALA A 41 -20.95 -23.59 9.40
CA ALA A 41 -20.24 -24.30 8.35
C ALA A 41 -19.75 -23.36 7.23
N PHE A 42 -20.52 -22.31 6.92
CA PHE A 42 -20.13 -21.31 5.94
C PHE A 42 -18.94 -20.45 6.39
N LEU A 43 -18.95 -19.98 7.63
CA LEU A 43 -17.82 -19.23 8.20
C LEU A 43 -16.57 -20.10 8.28
N ASP A 44 -16.71 -21.37 8.67
CA ASP A 44 -15.60 -22.32 8.70
C ASP A 44 -15.02 -22.56 7.31
N ALA A 45 -15.86 -22.66 6.27
CA ALA A 45 -15.40 -22.77 4.89
C ALA A 45 -14.63 -21.52 4.43
N LEU A 46 -15.05 -20.32 4.84
CA LEU A 46 -14.31 -19.08 4.57
C LEU A 46 -12.98 -19.02 5.34
N VAL A 47 -12.93 -19.49 6.59
CA VAL A 47 -11.71 -19.44 7.42
C VAL A 47 -10.72 -20.56 7.07
N SER A 48 -11.21 -21.67 6.52
CA SER A 48 -10.42 -22.87 6.22
C SER A 48 -9.29 -22.57 5.24
N THR A 49 -8.08 -22.55 5.77
CA THR A 49 -6.82 -22.45 5.02
C THR A 49 -6.15 -23.82 5.07
N HIS A 50 -6.48 -24.70 4.12
CA HIS A 50 -5.67 -25.91 3.96
C HIS A 50 -4.27 -25.48 3.50
N LYS A 51 -3.29 -25.56 4.39
CA LYS A 51 -1.89 -25.27 4.06
C LYS A 51 -1.38 -26.35 3.10
N HIS A 52 -1.58 -26.17 1.79
CA HIS A 52 -0.68 -26.80 0.84
C HIS A 52 0.66 -26.08 0.95
N LYS A 53 1.65 -26.82 1.47
CA LYS A 53 3.05 -26.48 1.28
C LYS A 53 3.28 -26.54 -0.22
N ASP A 54 3.94 -25.51 -0.72
CA ASP A 54 4.52 -25.48 -2.05
C ASP A 54 3.50 -25.33 -3.17
N GLU A 55 3.14 -24.09 -3.50
CA GLU A 55 3.05 -23.62 -4.90
C GLU A 55 2.89 -22.10 -4.90
N GLU A 56 3.77 -21.42 -5.65
CA GLU A 56 3.68 -20.00 -5.98
C GLU A 56 2.51 -19.78 -6.97
N GLU A 57 1.28 -20.13 -6.59
CA GLU A 57 0.13 -19.83 -7.43
C GLU A 57 -0.08 -18.31 -7.42
N GLU A 58 -0.04 -17.72 -8.62
CA GLU A 58 -0.52 -16.36 -8.86
C GLU A 58 -1.87 -16.14 -8.13
N ARG A 59 -2.10 -14.94 -7.59
CA ARG A 59 -3.37 -14.56 -6.91
C ARG A 59 -4.57 -14.56 -7.88
N ILE A 60 -4.96 -15.73 -8.38
CA ILE A 60 -6.06 -15.95 -9.32
C ILE A 60 -7.36 -16.11 -8.52
N GLY A 61 -7.81 -15.01 -7.91
CA GLY A 61 -9.08 -14.96 -7.17
C GLY A 61 -9.07 -14.02 -5.98
N TYR A 62 -10.18 -13.99 -5.26
CA TYR A 62 -10.35 -13.32 -3.99
C TYR A 62 -9.93 -14.26 -2.83
N SER A 63 -9.23 -13.69 -1.86
CA SER A 63 -8.95 -14.31 -0.57
C SER A 63 -10.23 -14.47 0.26
N SER A 64 -10.15 -15.24 1.34
CA SER A 64 -11.24 -15.42 2.29
C SER A 64 -11.82 -14.10 2.83
N LEU A 65 -10.94 -13.15 3.17
CA LEU A 65 -11.35 -11.83 3.66
C LEU A 65 -12.08 -11.05 2.56
N GLU A 66 -11.56 -11.07 1.35
CA GLU A 66 -12.16 -10.35 0.22
C GLU A 66 -13.51 -10.95 -0.18
N MET A 67 -13.64 -12.28 -0.16
CA MET A 67 -14.93 -12.97 -0.37
C MET A 67 -15.93 -12.62 0.73
N ALA A 68 -15.52 -12.66 1.99
CA ALA A 68 -16.38 -12.30 3.12
C ALA A 68 -16.87 -10.84 3.00
N LEU A 69 -15.99 -9.90 2.62
CA LEU A 69 -16.33 -8.51 2.36
C LEU A 69 -17.34 -8.34 1.21
N LEU A 70 -17.14 -9.04 0.09
CA LEU A 70 -18.07 -8.99 -1.06
C LEU A 70 -19.46 -9.52 -0.69
N ILE A 71 -19.53 -10.62 0.06
CA ILE A 71 -20.80 -11.21 0.47
C ILE A 71 -21.48 -10.30 1.49
N LEU A 72 -20.74 -9.81 2.48
CA LEU A 72 -21.20 -8.86 3.48
C LEU A 72 -21.78 -7.61 2.83
N ASP A 73 -21.12 -7.05 1.82
CA ASP A 73 -21.59 -5.85 1.13
C ASP A 73 -22.92 -6.05 0.39
N GLY A 74 -23.21 -7.30 0.00
CA GLY A 74 -24.48 -7.68 -0.61
C GLY A 74 -25.62 -7.94 0.38
N LEU A 75 -25.41 -7.83 1.70
CA LEU A 75 -26.42 -8.11 2.72
C LEU A 75 -26.88 -6.84 3.43
N ASP A 76 -28.20 -6.62 3.45
CA ASP A 76 -28.78 -5.39 3.99
C ASP A 76 -28.82 -5.41 5.54
N SER A 77 -29.24 -6.53 6.13
CA SER A 77 -29.38 -6.72 7.58
C SER A 77 -29.41 -8.21 7.97
N GLY A 78 -29.42 -8.50 9.28
CA GLY A 78 -29.67 -9.84 9.82
C GLY A 78 -28.42 -10.60 10.29
N ALA A 79 -28.65 -11.79 10.85
CA ALA A 79 -27.62 -12.59 11.52
C ALA A 79 -26.41 -12.93 10.62
N ALA A 80 -26.66 -13.19 9.34
CA ALA A 80 -25.61 -13.46 8.35
C ALA A 80 -24.67 -12.26 8.17
N ARG A 81 -25.24 -11.05 8.05
CA ARG A 81 -24.48 -9.80 7.94
C ARG A 81 -23.64 -9.58 9.20
N ASP A 82 -24.24 -9.70 10.38
CA ASP A 82 -23.55 -9.45 11.65
C ASP A 82 -22.40 -10.44 11.88
N ALA A 83 -22.60 -11.72 11.53
CA ALA A 83 -21.59 -12.75 11.64
C ALA A 83 -20.42 -12.52 10.68
N LEU A 84 -20.71 -12.21 9.41
CA LEU A 84 -19.68 -11.88 8.42
C LEU A 84 -18.92 -10.60 8.77
N PHE A 85 -19.61 -9.59 9.29
CA PHE A 85 -18.97 -8.37 9.76
C PHE A 85 -17.96 -8.65 10.87
N LYS A 86 -18.35 -9.42 11.90
CA LYS A 86 -17.44 -9.84 12.98
C LYS A 86 -16.22 -10.60 12.45
N LEU A 87 -16.42 -11.49 11.47
CA LEU A 87 -15.33 -12.22 10.83
C LEU A 87 -14.37 -11.26 10.11
N VAL A 88 -14.90 -10.35 9.30
CA VAL A 88 -14.12 -9.35 8.55
C VAL A 88 -13.35 -8.45 9.50
N ALA A 89 -13.99 -7.91 10.55
CA ALA A 89 -13.35 -7.04 11.52
C ALA A 89 -12.18 -7.74 12.22
N LYS A 90 -12.39 -8.96 12.72
CA LYS A 90 -11.35 -9.77 13.36
C LYS A 90 -10.18 -10.06 12.41
N LYS A 91 -10.47 -10.54 11.20
CA LYS A 91 -9.43 -10.87 10.20
C LYS A 91 -8.63 -9.64 9.79
N SER A 92 -9.30 -8.51 9.58
CA SER A 92 -8.63 -7.26 9.17
C SER A 92 -7.73 -6.72 10.29
N ALA A 93 -8.14 -6.88 11.55
CA ALA A 93 -7.36 -6.48 12.72
C ALA A 93 -6.06 -7.29 12.91
N GLU A 94 -5.92 -8.44 12.25
CA GLU A 94 -4.72 -9.29 12.27
C GLU A 94 -3.69 -8.91 11.19
N LEU A 95 -4.06 -8.06 10.22
CA LEU A 95 -3.24 -7.71 9.06
C LEU A 95 -2.30 -6.52 9.32
N THR A 96 -1.18 -6.47 8.60
CA THR A 96 -0.32 -5.27 8.53
C THR A 96 -0.89 -4.21 7.60
N SER A 97 -0.35 -2.99 7.67
CA SER A 97 -0.71 -1.87 6.79
C SER A 97 -0.58 -2.21 5.29
N GLU A 98 0.51 -2.87 4.91
CA GLU A 98 0.79 -3.28 3.53
C GLU A 98 -0.21 -4.35 3.06
N GLU A 99 -0.59 -5.25 3.95
CA GLU A 99 -1.54 -6.33 3.67
C GLU A 99 -2.95 -5.79 3.46
N LEU A 100 -3.37 -4.85 4.32
CA LEU A 100 -4.64 -4.13 4.19
C LEU A 100 -4.70 -3.36 2.87
N CYS A 101 -3.64 -2.64 2.50
CA CYS A 101 -3.59 -1.88 1.25
C CYS A 101 -3.46 -2.77 0.01
N SER A 102 -3.07 -4.03 0.18
CA SER A 102 -3.01 -5.02 -0.90
C SER A 102 -4.35 -5.72 -1.17
N CYS A 103 -5.39 -5.45 -0.37
CA CYS A 103 -6.72 -6.00 -0.53
C CYS A 103 -7.41 -5.43 -1.79
N LYS A 104 -7.88 -6.31 -2.68
CA LYS A 104 -8.54 -5.95 -3.95
C LYS A 104 -9.85 -5.18 -3.74
N VAL A 105 -10.49 -5.38 -2.59
CA VAL A 105 -11.77 -4.75 -2.17
C VAL A 105 -11.60 -3.85 -0.94
N VAL A 106 -10.42 -3.23 -0.79
CA VAL A 106 -10.12 -2.31 0.31
C VAL A 106 -11.12 -1.15 0.48
N GLY A 107 -11.77 -0.69 -0.61
CA GLY A 107 -12.85 0.30 -0.54
C GLY A 107 -14.06 -0.20 0.28
N LEU A 108 -14.43 -1.47 0.11
CA LEU A 108 -15.47 -2.11 0.94
C LEU A 108 -15.01 -2.21 2.40
N LEU A 109 -13.75 -2.56 2.64
CA LEU A 109 -13.23 -2.61 4.00
C LEU A 109 -13.35 -1.24 4.68
N LEU A 110 -12.94 -0.16 4.00
CA LEU A 110 -13.07 1.21 4.50
C LEU A 110 -14.54 1.58 4.76
N LYS A 111 -15.45 1.26 3.83
CA LYS A 111 -16.89 1.45 4.00
C LYS A 111 -17.38 0.80 5.30
N TRP A 112 -17.09 -0.49 5.48
CA TRP A 112 -17.58 -1.26 6.62
C TRP A 112 -16.96 -0.82 7.97
N VAL A 113 -15.69 -0.40 7.97
CA VAL A 113 -15.01 0.20 9.12
C VAL A 113 -15.64 1.53 9.52
N VAL A 114 -15.91 2.42 8.55
CA VAL A 114 -16.53 3.72 8.83
C VAL A 114 -17.96 3.57 9.37
N HIS A 115 -18.69 2.52 9.00
CA HIS A 115 -20.10 2.40 9.37
C HIS A 115 -20.34 1.74 10.75
N ASN A 116 -19.34 1.10 11.39
CA ASN A 116 -19.58 0.26 12.58
C ASN A 116 -18.48 0.44 13.65
N SER A 117 -18.74 1.15 14.76
CA SER A 117 -17.68 1.62 15.69
C SER A 117 -17.71 1.04 17.10
N THR A 118 -18.54 0.03 17.38
CA THR A 118 -18.63 -0.52 18.74
C THR A 118 -17.74 -1.74 18.94
N ASP A 119 -16.97 -2.14 17.92
CA ASP A 119 -16.11 -3.31 17.94
C ASP A 119 -14.63 -2.89 18.01
N SER A 120 -13.91 -3.37 19.03
CA SER A 120 -12.51 -3.04 19.26
C SER A 120 -11.58 -3.49 18.11
N ALA A 121 -11.99 -4.50 17.33
CA ALA A 121 -11.28 -4.88 16.11
C ALA A 121 -11.40 -3.78 15.04
N VAL A 122 -12.55 -3.11 14.95
CA VAL A 122 -12.75 -2.00 14.02
C VAL A 122 -11.94 -0.78 14.43
N ASP A 123 -11.83 -0.49 15.73
CA ASP A 123 -10.96 0.58 16.24
C ASP A 123 -9.50 0.33 15.86
N LYS A 124 -9.04 -0.92 15.98
CA LYS A 124 -7.68 -1.30 15.58
C LYS A 124 -7.46 -1.04 14.08
N VAL A 125 -8.36 -1.50 13.21
CA VAL A 125 -8.26 -1.29 11.76
C VAL A 125 -8.32 0.19 11.41
N THR A 126 -9.21 0.95 12.05
CA THR A 126 -9.31 2.41 11.90
C THR A 126 -8.00 3.09 12.24
N ASN A 127 -7.40 2.73 13.38
CA ASN A 127 -6.13 3.29 13.82
C ASN A 127 -4.99 2.93 12.86
N THR A 128 -4.98 1.71 12.31
CA THR A 128 -4.03 1.33 11.26
C THR A 128 -4.14 2.23 10.03
N PHE A 129 -5.36 2.49 9.53
CA PHE A 129 -5.56 3.44 8.43
C PHE A 129 -5.15 4.87 8.80
N LYS A 130 -5.47 5.33 10.01
CA LYS A 130 -5.05 6.66 10.49
C LYS A 130 -3.53 6.82 10.55
N GLN A 131 -2.78 5.76 10.81
CA GLN A 131 -1.32 5.76 10.89
C GLN A 131 -0.64 5.37 9.57
N LEU A 132 -1.41 5.14 8.51
CA LEU A 132 -0.89 4.66 7.25
C LEU A 132 0.09 5.66 6.61
N ASP A 133 1.16 5.11 6.04
CA ASP A 133 2.06 5.84 5.16
C ASP A 133 1.30 6.31 3.91
N PRO A 134 1.26 7.61 3.61
CA PRO A 134 0.54 8.15 2.45
C PRO A 134 1.01 7.59 1.08
N SER A 135 2.21 7.04 1.00
CA SER A 135 2.71 6.36 -0.21
C SER A 135 1.97 5.05 -0.51
N LEU A 136 1.38 4.42 0.51
CA LEU A 136 0.58 3.19 0.38
C LEU A 136 -0.86 3.47 -0.06
N LEU A 137 -1.33 4.72 0.06
CA LEU A 137 -2.65 5.17 -0.41
C LEU A 137 -2.64 5.36 -1.93
N ARG A 138 -2.60 4.25 -2.66
CA ARG A 138 -2.60 4.27 -4.14
C ARG A 138 -3.88 4.91 -4.69
N PRO A 139 -3.84 5.59 -5.85
CA PRO A 139 -5.03 6.21 -6.45
C PRO A 139 -6.22 5.25 -6.54
N SER A 140 -5.98 4.03 -7.02
CA SER A 140 -7.01 2.99 -7.17
C SER A 140 -7.68 2.56 -5.86
N LEU A 141 -7.00 2.71 -4.72
CA LEU A 141 -7.56 2.43 -3.40
C LEU A 141 -8.55 3.54 -3.02
N LEU A 142 -8.16 4.80 -3.24
CA LEU A 142 -9.00 5.95 -2.95
C LEU A 142 -10.21 6.01 -3.88
N GLU A 143 -10.05 5.82 -5.19
CA GLU A 143 -11.16 5.79 -6.16
C GLU A 143 -12.24 4.77 -5.73
N LYS A 144 -11.83 3.53 -5.43
CA LYS A 144 -12.75 2.50 -4.95
C LYS A 144 -13.40 2.84 -3.62
N ALA A 145 -12.66 3.49 -2.71
CA ALA A 145 -13.24 3.96 -1.46
C ALA A 145 -14.31 5.02 -1.75
N LEU A 146 -13.99 6.04 -2.55
CA LEU A 146 -14.90 7.12 -2.95
C LEU A 146 -16.21 6.59 -3.58
N GLU A 147 -16.11 5.62 -4.50
CA GLU A 147 -17.27 4.94 -5.09
C GLU A 147 -18.17 4.28 -4.01
N CYS A 148 -17.57 3.67 -3.00
CA CYS A 148 -18.29 3.00 -1.92
C CYS A 148 -18.98 3.95 -0.93
N PHE A 149 -18.52 5.21 -0.85
CA PHE A 149 -19.05 6.23 0.07
C PHE A 149 -20.10 7.16 -0.54
N ASN A 150 -20.20 7.25 -1.87
CA ASN A 150 -21.20 8.09 -2.55
C ASN A 150 -22.66 7.57 -2.44
N GLY A 151 -22.94 6.60 -1.56
CA GLY A 151 -24.20 5.85 -1.51
C GLY A 151 -24.95 5.80 -0.17
N GLY A 152 -24.60 6.58 0.86
CA GLY A 152 -25.36 6.55 2.12
C GLY A 152 -25.02 7.64 3.14
N ASP A 153 -26.06 8.06 3.89
CA ASP A 153 -26.00 9.03 5.01
C ASP A 153 -24.89 8.65 6.01
N ALA A 154 -23.77 9.36 5.93
CA ALA A 154 -22.66 9.19 6.83
C ALA A 154 -23.00 9.78 8.21
N ASN A 155 -22.81 8.99 9.26
CA ASN A 155 -22.98 9.43 10.64
C ASN A 155 -21.81 10.37 11.04
N ASP A 156 -22.13 11.57 11.51
CA ASP A 156 -21.24 12.76 11.62
C ASP A 156 -19.87 12.50 12.29
N ASP A 157 -19.78 11.61 13.27
CA ASP A 157 -18.53 11.36 14.01
C ASP A 157 -17.51 10.48 13.25
N LYS A 158 -17.94 9.81 12.17
CA LYS A 158 -17.13 8.83 11.39
C LYS A 158 -16.86 9.27 9.96
N VAL A 159 -17.39 10.45 9.61
CA VAL A 159 -17.14 11.21 8.37
C VAL A 159 -15.66 11.56 8.22
N GLY A 160 -14.84 11.48 9.27
CA GLY A 160 -13.44 11.96 9.24
C GLY A 160 -12.37 11.03 8.66
N LEU A 161 -12.58 9.71 8.57
CA LEU A 161 -11.49 8.81 8.15
C LEU A 161 -11.11 9.00 6.68
N LEU A 162 -12.08 8.99 5.77
CA LEU A 162 -11.83 9.15 4.34
C LEU A 162 -11.25 10.54 4.01
N PRO A 163 -11.81 11.67 4.50
CA PRO A 163 -11.18 12.98 4.37
C PRO A 163 -9.77 13.04 4.94
N LEU A 164 -9.50 12.39 6.08
CA LEU A 164 -8.15 12.31 6.64
C LEU A 164 -7.18 11.59 5.69
N LEU A 165 -7.57 10.45 5.13
CA LEU A 165 -6.75 9.71 4.17
C LEU A 165 -6.49 10.53 2.89
N VAL A 166 -7.53 11.21 2.38
CA VAL A 166 -7.43 12.11 1.23
C VAL A 166 -6.47 13.27 1.53
N SER A 167 -6.62 13.93 2.67
CA SER A 167 -5.75 15.04 3.10
C SER A 167 -4.28 14.63 3.19
N LYS A 168 -4.01 13.48 3.83
CA LYS A 168 -2.66 12.90 3.89
C LYS A 168 -2.07 12.63 2.52
N ARG A 169 -2.87 12.09 1.60
CA ARG A 169 -2.43 11.80 0.23
C ARG A 169 -2.15 13.09 -0.54
N ILE A 170 -2.99 14.11 -0.39
CA ILE A 170 -2.78 15.45 -0.98
C ILE A 170 -1.45 16.06 -0.51
N GLU A 171 -1.18 16.04 0.79
CA GLU A 171 0.08 16.57 1.35
C GLU A 171 1.30 15.82 0.79
N TRP A 172 1.23 14.48 0.78
CA TRP A 172 2.30 13.67 0.20
C TRP A 172 2.51 13.97 -1.29
N LEU A 173 1.44 14.09 -2.08
CA LEU A 173 1.54 14.43 -3.51
C LEU A 173 2.16 15.81 -3.72
N LYS A 174 1.79 16.81 -2.92
CA LYS A 174 2.41 18.16 -2.96
C LYS A 174 3.93 18.06 -2.75
N ASN A 175 4.37 17.29 -1.74
CA ASN A 175 5.79 17.10 -1.45
C ASN A 175 6.53 16.37 -2.58
N GLN A 176 5.94 15.31 -3.14
CA GLN A 176 6.54 14.58 -4.26
C GLN A 176 6.63 15.44 -5.52
N ILE A 177 5.58 16.22 -5.82
CA ILE A 177 5.60 17.16 -6.94
C ILE A 177 6.68 18.21 -6.71
N GLU A 178 6.74 18.85 -5.54
CA GLU A 178 7.77 19.86 -5.27
C GLU A 178 9.20 19.32 -5.40
N MET A 179 9.42 18.07 -5.03
CA MET A 179 10.71 17.40 -5.16
C MET A 179 11.09 17.18 -6.63
N PHE A 180 10.16 16.71 -7.46
CA PHE A 180 10.44 16.38 -8.86
C PHE A 180 10.12 17.51 -9.85
N ASP A 181 9.49 18.61 -9.47
CA ASP A 181 9.26 19.76 -10.38
C ASP A 181 10.50 20.68 -10.51
N LYS A 182 11.57 20.35 -9.78
CA LYS A 182 12.86 21.05 -9.79
C LYS A 182 13.81 20.47 -10.85
N PRO A 183 14.83 21.22 -11.31
CA PRO A 183 15.89 20.68 -12.16
C PRO A 183 16.62 19.50 -11.52
N PHE A 184 17.25 18.67 -12.36
CA PHE A 184 18.01 17.49 -11.91
C PHE A 184 19.00 17.80 -10.79
N SER A 185 18.99 16.96 -9.76
CA SER A 185 19.92 16.97 -8.64
C SER A 185 20.34 15.53 -8.31
N TRP A 186 21.56 15.37 -7.81
CA TRP A 186 22.05 14.09 -7.27
C TRP A 186 21.53 13.82 -5.85
N GLN A 187 20.82 14.75 -5.24
CA GLN A 187 20.24 14.55 -3.92
C GLN A 187 19.08 13.57 -3.99
N MET A 188 19.08 12.59 -3.09
CA MET A 188 17.98 11.64 -2.89
C MET A 188 17.52 11.78 -1.44
N PRO A 189 16.69 12.80 -1.10
CA PRO A 189 16.44 13.19 0.29
C PRO A 189 15.82 12.09 1.16
N ASP A 190 15.01 11.22 0.54
CA ASP A 190 14.31 10.13 1.24
C ASP A 190 15.04 8.77 1.14
N ALA A 191 16.28 8.75 0.64
CA ALA A 191 17.07 7.53 0.50
C ALA A 191 17.36 6.90 1.85
N GLN A 192 17.24 5.57 1.93
CA GLN A 192 17.56 4.80 3.14
C GLN A 192 18.74 3.87 2.91
N PHE A 193 19.68 3.83 3.84
CA PHE A 193 20.84 2.95 3.83
C PHE A 193 21.12 2.38 5.24
N PRO A 194 20.42 1.32 5.65
CA PRO A 194 20.37 0.89 7.06
C PRO A 194 21.70 0.36 7.63
N ASP A 195 22.65 -0.03 6.77
CA ASP A 195 23.91 -0.64 7.22
C ASP A 195 25.03 0.39 7.47
N ASN A 196 24.88 1.64 6.99
CA ASN A 196 25.90 2.66 7.17
C ASN A 196 25.33 4.09 7.04
N ALA A 197 25.23 4.79 8.17
CA ALA A 197 24.70 6.16 8.23
C ALA A 197 25.50 7.18 7.38
N LYS A 198 26.81 6.99 7.17
CA LYS A 198 27.60 7.88 6.31
C LYS A 198 27.28 7.69 4.83
N VAL A 199 26.90 6.47 4.43
CA VAL A 199 26.40 6.22 3.08
C VAL A 199 25.03 6.85 2.90
N GLU A 200 24.15 6.74 3.91
CA GLU A 200 22.86 7.42 3.89
C GLU A 200 23.00 8.95 3.76
N GLU A 201 23.84 9.57 4.58
CA GLU A 201 24.16 11.00 4.52
C GLU A 201 24.72 11.40 3.15
N PHE A 202 25.60 10.57 2.56
CA PHE A 202 26.08 10.77 1.20
C PHE A 202 24.93 10.73 0.17
N LEU A 203 23.97 9.81 0.29
CA LEU A 203 22.83 9.71 -0.63
C LEU A 203 21.95 10.97 -0.57
N HIS A 204 21.80 11.59 0.60
CA HIS A 204 21.09 12.86 0.78
C HIS A 204 21.85 14.08 0.24
N SER A 205 23.18 13.98 0.12
CA SER A 205 24.06 15.06 -0.35
C SER A 205 23.98 15.31 -1.87
N PRO A 206 24.44 16.46 -2.39
CA PRO A 206 24.50 16.72 -3.84
C PRO A 206 25.71 16.04 -4.53
N ALA A 207 26.56 15.33 -3.80
CA ALA A 207 27.72 14.67 -4.37
C ALA A 207 27.28 13.45 -5.22
N ALA A 208 27.88 13.30 -6.41
CA ALA A 208 27.56 12.20 -7.33
C ALA A 208 28.24 10.87 -6.95
N THR A 209 29.40 10.91 -6.29
CA THR A 209 30.17 9.71 -5.93
C THR A 209 30.81 9.84 -4.55
N MET A 210 30.99 8.71 -3.86
CA MET A 210 31.75 8.61 -2.62
C MET A 210 32.59 7.34 -2.62
N THR A 211 33.81 7.43 -2.11
CA THR A 211 34.67 6.27 -1.85
C THR A 211 34.67 5.92 -0.38
N MET A 212 34.24 4.70 -0.06
CA MET A 212 34.24 4.14 1.28
C MET A 212 35.65 3.72 1.67
N THR A 213 36.40 4.66 2.24
CA THR A 213 37.72 4.41 2.84
C THR A 213 37.57 3.88 4.28
N LYS A 214 38.69 3.54 4.95
CA LYS A 214 38.72 3.00 6.32
C LYS A 214 37.88 3.80 7.33
N GLY A 215 37.72 5.12 7.14
CA GLY A 215 36.90 5.97 8.01
C GLY A 215 35.38 5.86 7.79
N VAL A 216 34.95 5.28 6.68
CA VAL A 216 33.53 5.02 6.35
C VAL A 216 33.19 3.56 6.62
N ARG A 217 34.01 2.64 6.12
CA ARG A 217 33.91 1.20 6.36
C ARG A 217 35.28 0.57 6.15
N LYS A 218 35.70 -0.27 7.10
CA LYS A 218 36.95 -1.04 6.97
C LYS A 218 36.66 -2.40 6.33
N PHE A 219 37.22 -2.64 5.16
CA PHE A 219 37.16 -3.94 4.48
C PHE A 219 38.36 -4.81 4.84
N LYS A 220 38.16 -6.13 4.95
CA LYS A 220 39.23 -7.09 5.23
C LYS A 220 40.16 -7.33 4.04
N GLY A 221 39.71 -7.00 2.84
CA GLY A 221 40.43 -7.18 1.57
C GLY A 221 39.49 -6.97 0.38
N PHE A 222 40.02 -7.09 -0.84
CA PHE A 222 39.26 -6.82 -2.06
C PHE A 222 38.00 -7.70 -2.19
N GLN A 223 38.10 -8.98 -1.83
CA GLN A 223 36.96 -9.89 -1.87
C GLN A 223 35.82 -9.46 -0.94
N ASP A 224 36.15 -8.93 0.24
CA ASP A 224 35.15 -8.43 1.20
C ASP A 224 34.45 -7.17 0.67
N ALA A 225 35.21 -6.25 0.08
CA ALA A 225 34.68 -5.07 -0.61
C ALA A 225 33.79 -5.46 -1.81
N SER A 226 34.22 -6.43 -2.61
CA SER A 226 33.47 -6.92 -3.78
C SER A 226 32.15 -7.59 -3.36
N ASN A 227 32.18 -8.43 -2.33
CA ASN A 227 30.98 -9.05 -1.78
C ASN A 227 30.01 -7.99 -1.22
N TYR A 228 30.53 -6.95 -0.59
CA TYR A 228 29.74 -5.84 -0.08
C TYR A 228 29.01 -5.09 -1.20
N ALA A 229 29.74 -4.69 -2.25
CA ALA A 229 29.15 -4.04 -3.41
C ALA A 229 28.08 -4.95 -4.06
N ALA A 230 28.41 -6.22 -4.30
CA ALA A 230 27.49 -7.18 -4.91
C ALA A 230 26.22 -7.43 -4.09
N LYS A 231 26.29 -7.38 -2.74
CA LYS A 231 25.12 -7.46 -1.86
C LYS A 231 24.16 -6.30 -2.16
N TRP A 232 24.65 -5.07 -2.14
CA TRP A 232 23.84 -3.87 -2.32
C TRP A 232 23.31 -3.70 -3.75
N MET A 233 24.01 -4.26 -4.74
CA MET A 233 23.48 -4.33 -6.11
C MET A 233 22.35 -5.35 -6.29
N ARG A 234 22.16 -6.28 -5.34
CA ARG A 234 21.06 -7.27 -5.34
C ARG A 234 19.89 -6.87 -4.47
N GLU A 235 20.12 -6.06 -3.44
CA GLU A 235 19.08 -5.57 -2.54
C GLU A 235 18.26 -4.45 -3.19
N ALA A 236 17.01 -4.30 -2.75
CA ALA A 236 16.16 -3.21 -3.22
C ALA A 236 16.73 -1.88 -2.69
N GLN A 237 16.92 -0.93 -3.59
CA GLN A 237 17.36 0.43 -3.25
C GLN A 237 16.11 1.26 -2.93
N VAL A 238 15.92 1.62 -1.66
CA VAL A 238 14.72 2.33 -1.19
C VAL A 238 14.90 3.82 -1.40
N ASN A 239 14.05 4.42 -2.25
CA ASN A 239 14.09 5.84 -2.62
C ASN A 239 15.46 6.33 -3.10
N ALA A 240 16.24 5.43 -3.71
CA ALA A 240 17.58 5.73 -4.16
C ALA A 240 17.89 5.01 -5.47
N SER A 241 18.86 5.53 -6.22
CA SER A 241 19.49 4.80 -7.30
C SER A 241 21.00 5.04 -7.31
N PHE A 242 21.76 3.96 -7.19
CA PHE A 242 23.22 3.98 -7.21
C PHE A 242 23.81 2.66 -7.71
N GLU A 243 25.06 2.73 -8.11
CA GLU A 243 25.94 1.61 -8.38
C GLU A 243 27.03 1.55 -7.30
N MET A 244 27.52 0.35 -7.03
CA MET A 244 28.64 0.11 -6.13
C MET A 244 29.67 -0.78 -6.80
N GLU A 245 30.93 -0.37 -6.72
CA GLU A 245 32.06 -1.10 -7.28
C GLU A 245 33.20 -1.19 -6.27
N ALA A 246 33.79 -2.38 -6.15
CA ALA A 246 34.98 -2.56 -5.34
C ALA A 246 36.24 -2.26 -6.15
N SER A 247 37.19 -1.59 -5.52
CA SER A 247 38.50 -1.30 -6.09
C SER A 247 39.58 -1.38 -5.01
N ALA A 248 40.84 -1.17 -5.40
CA ALA A 248 41.96 -1.07 -4.48
C ALA A 248 42.68 0.26 -4.68
N ILE A 249 42.85 1.03 -3.60
CA ILE A 249 43.55 2.30 -3.59
C ILE A 249 44.70 2.18 -2.59
N TYR A 250 45.94 2.37 -3.05
CA TYR A 250 47.16 2.25 -2.22
C TYR A 250 47.21 0.96 -1.37
N ALA A 251 46.89 -0.18 -1.99
CA ALA A 251 46.78 -1.51 -1.38
C ALA A 251 45.64 -1.70 -0.36
N ASP A 252 44.83 -0.68 -0.09
CA ASP A 252 43.60 -0.80 0.69
C ASP A 252 42.41 -1.09 -0.22
N ALA A 253 41.62 -2.11 0.15
CA ALA A 253 40.35 -2.37 -0.50
C ALA A 253 39.32 -1.30 -0.13
N VAL A 254 38.63 -0.77 -1.14
CA VAL A 254 37.60 0.26 -0.98
C VAL A 254 36.39 -0.09 -1.83
N VAL A 255 35.25 0.54 -1.53
CA VAL A 255 34.05 0.50 -2.37
C VAL A 255 33.70 1.92 -2.78
N THR A 256 33.52 2.14 -4.07
CA THR A 256 33.00 3.40 -4.60
C THR A 256 31.51 3.24 -4.84
N ILE A 257 30.72 4.16 -4.30
CA ILE A 257 29.30 4.30 -4.58
C ILE A 257 29.10 5.48 -5.53
N THR A 258 28.39 5.26 -6.63
CA THR A 258 28.10 6.28 -7.64
C THR A 258 26.59 6.35 -7.84
N LYS A 259 26.00 7.53 -7.65
CA LYS A 259 24.57 7.74 -7.86
C LYS A 259 24.23 7.65 -9.33
N THR A 260 23.04 7.19 -9.65
CA THR A 260 22.54 7.17 -11.03
C THR A 260 21.38 8.14 -11.19
N PRO A 261 21.15 8.68 -12.41
CA PRO A 261 20.02 9.58 -12.66
C PRO A 261 18.66 8.86 -12.66
N LYS A 262 18.64 7.51 -12.54
CA LYS A 262 17.44 6.69 -12.70
C LYS A 262 16.33 7.04 -11.72
N TRP A 263 16.67 7.27 -10.45
CA TRP A 263 15.68 7.67 -9.43
C TRP A 263 14.96 8.97 -9.81
N PHE A 264 15.71 9.98 -10.26
CA PHE A 264 15.12 11.24 -10.69
C PHE A 264 14.30 11.08 -11.97
N ALA A 265 14.79 10.30 -12.94
CA ALA A 265 14.08 10.04 -14.20
C ALA A 265 12.75 9.30 -13.97
N GLU A 266 12.72 8.32 -13.05
CA GLU A 266 11.50 7.60 -12.66
C GLU A 266 10.50 8.54 -11.94
N GLY A 267 10.99 9.45 -11.09
CA GLY A 267 10.19 10.50 -10.47
C GLY A 267 9.60 11.48 -11.48
N GLN A 268 10.38 11.90 -12.49
CA GLN A 268 9.89 12.74 -13.60
C GLN A 268 8.78 12.07 -14.40
N HIS A 269 8.92 10.76 -14.67
CA HIS A 269 7.89 10.02 -15.40
C HIS A 269 6.56 9.95 -14.63
N THR A 270 6.62 9.83 -13.30
CA THR A 270 5.42 9.81 -12.44
C THR A 270 4.87 11.20 -12.12
N LEU A 271 5.63 12.27 -12.33
CA LEU A 271 5.21 13.65 -12.04
C LEU A 271 3.89 14.05 -12.72
N GLY A 272 3.71 13.68 -13.99
CA GLY A 272 2.46 13.93 -14.70
C GLY A 272 1.26 13.24 -14.05
N GLN A 273 1.43 12.01 -13.59
CA GLN A 273 0.40 11.25 -12.89
C GLN A 273 0.07 11.86 -11.53
N TYR A 274 1.08 12.28 -10.76
CA TYR A 274 0.87 12.95 -9.47
C TYR A 274 0.11 14.27 -9.60
N LYS A 275 0.40 15.07 -10.65
CA LYS A 275 -0.32 16.32 -10.91
C LYS A 275 -1.80 16.07 -11.24
N VAL A 276 -2.11 15.02 -12.00
CA VAL A 276 -3.50 14.62 -12.31
C VAL A 276 -4.21 14.12 -11.06
N GLU A 277 -3.60 13.21 -10.30
CA GLU A 277 -4.16 12.67 -9.05
C GLU A 277 -4.45 13.79 -8.04
N LEU A 278 -3.49 14.73 -7.86
CA LEU A 278 -3.67 15.86 -6.96
C LEU A 278 -4.87 16.73 -7.35
N ALA A 279 -5.06 17.00 -8.64
CA ALA A 279 -6.20 17.78 -9.12
C ALA A 279 -7.54 17.10 -8.81
N GLN A 280 -7.63 15.78 -9.01
CA GLN A 280 -8.83 15.00 -8.71
C GLN A 280 -9.15 14.98 -7.22
N LEU A 281 -8.14 14.78 -6.36
CA LEU A 281 -8.33 14.77 -4.90
C LEU A 281 -8.70 16.15 -4.36
N LEU A 282 -8.14 17.23 -4.91
CA LEU A 282 -8.52 18.60 -4.56
C LEU A 282 -9.96 18.92 -4.95
N GLU A 283 -10.40 18.48 -6.13
CA GLU A 283 -11.79 18.61 -6.56
C GLU A 283 -12.74 17.88 -5.61
N TYR A 284 -12.39 16.65 -5.22
CA TYR A 284 -13.15 15.87 -4.24
C TYR A 284 -13.22 16.57 -2.87
N ALA A 285 -12.11 17.11 -2.38
CA ALA A 285 -12.05 17.80 -1.09
C ALA A 285 -12.80 19.15 -1.06
N GLY A 286 -13.33 19.62 -2.20
CA GLY A 286 -13.85 20.98 -2.33
C GLY A 286 -12.76 22.07 -2.28
N GLU A 287 -11.49 21.67 -2.25
CA GLU A 287 -10.31 22.53 -2.28
C GLU A 287 -9.94 22.85 -3.73
N THR A 288 -10.84 23.43 -4.51
CA THR A 288 -10.41 24.00 -5.80
C THR A 288 -9.48 25.17 -5.52
N ASN A 289 -8.18 24.95 -5.74
CA ASN A 289 -7.16 25.98 -5.84
C ASN A 289 -7.69 27.12 -6.73
N SER A 290 -7.84 28.31 -6.16
CA SER A 290 -8.33 29.53 -6.81
C SER A 290 -7.40 30.10 -7.89
N TYR A 291 -6.42 29.32 -8.34
CA TYR A 291 -5.41 29.72 -9.33
C TYR A 291 -5.81 29.40 -10.78
N ALA A 292 -7.10 29.31 -11.13
CA ALA A 292 -7.50 29.28 -12.54
C ALA A 292 -9.00 29.56 -12.76
N ARG A 293 -9.46 30.80 -12.53
CA ARG A 293 -10.64 31.35 -13.24
C ARG A 293 -10.71 32.88 -13.12
N LYS A 294 -9.75 33.56 -13.74
CA LYS A 294 -9.99 34.90 -14.30
C LYS A 294 -10.15 34.77 -15.81
N ARG A 295 -11.40 34.72 -16.26
CA ARG A 295 -11.93 35.08 -17.60
C ARG A 295 -13.42 34.72 -17.59
N ALA A 296 -14.37 35.53 -18.02
CA ALA A 296 -14.45 36.96 -18.28
C ALA A 296 -15.95 37.28 -18.10
N ARG A 297 -16.30 38.40 -17.45
CA ARG A 297 -17.67 38.92 -17.57
C ARG A 297 -17.79 39.50 -18.98
N LEU A 298 -18.75 38.99 -19.76
CA LEU A 298 -19.27 39.71 -20.91
C LEU A 298 -20.68 40.20 -20.53
N GLY A 299 -20.92 41.46 -20.89
CA GLY A 299 -22.00 42.33 -20.41
C GLY A 299 -23.37 42.02 -20.96
#